data_AF-A0A9D5S2D2-F1
#
_entry.id   AF-A0A9D5S2D2-F1
#
_cell.length_a   1.000
_cell.length_b   1.000
_cell.length_c   1.000
_cell.angle_alpha   90.00
_cell.angle_beta   90.00
_cell.angle_gamma   90.00
#
_symmetry.space_group_name_H-M   'P 1'
#
loop_
_entity.id
_entity.type
_entity.pdbx_description
1 polymer ?
#
loop_
_entity_poly.entity_id
_entity_poly.type
_entity_poly.pdbx_seq_one_letter_code
_entity_poly.pdbx_strand_id
1 'polypeptide(L)'
;MQYQPVSGCMTYNVKGNRDAVVVAMSARLPMTSENYMAADIAAMYLKHMMRREMDSLAGTVEVSHSRRIYPEDRFSVLLVVEGNAPAHELLRDVRRVLMKAGQEQPDNAFMSAAKAYCKNIYDIDLKDPSYWLHAIAMRYLDGKDFTTGGASKIDAVTSAKVCDILASLGQGSKVEYVINKR
;
A
#
# COMPACT_ATOMS: atom_id res chain seq x y z
N MET A 1 18.37 -6.25 -14.69
CA MET A 1 17.62 -6.61 -13.47
C MET A 1 18.23 -5.83 -12.31
N GLN A 2 17.51 -4.88 -11.72
CA GLN A 2 18.00 -4.20 -10.51
C GLN A 2 17.77 -5.12 -9.30
N TYR A 3 18.83 -5.36 -8.55
CA TYR A 3 18.80 -6.04 -7.25
C TYR A 3 17.86 -5.27 -6.31
N GLN A 4 16.73 -5.87 -5.93
CA GLN A 4 15.89 -5.36 -4.85
C GLN A 4 16.27 -6.14 -3.58
N PRO A 5 16.66 -5.45 -2.49
CA PRO A 5 16.99 -6.13 -1.25
C PRO A 5 15.79 -6.94 -0.73
N VAL A 6 16.10 -7.93 0.11
CA VAL A 6 15.11 -8.81 0.77
C VAL A 6 14.54 -8.10 2.01
N SER A 7 15.38 -7.33 2.72
CA SER A 7 15.03 -6.46 3.83
C SER A 7 16.06 -5.33 3.95
N GLY A 8 15.70 -4.26 4.65
CA GLY A 8 16.59 -3.12 4.92
C GLY A 8 16.00 -1.77 4.54
N CYS A 9 16.57 -0.71 5.10
CA CYS A 9 16.19 0.67 4.80
C CYS A 9 17.37 1.41 4.19
N MET A 10 17.18 2.03 3.03
CA MET A 10 18.16 2.94 2.44
C MET A 10 17.55 4.33 2.35
N THR A 11 18.25 5.33 2.88
CA THR A 11 17.85 6.74 2.78
C THR A 11 18.82 7.49 1.87
N TYR A 12 18.29 8.10 0.82
CA TYR A 12 19.03 8.93 -0.13
C TYR A 12 18.62 10.40 0.03
N ASN A 13 19.61 11.28 0.15
CA ASN A 13 19.38 12.72 0.10
C ASN A 13 19.58 13.21 -1.33
N VAL A 14 18.56 13.85 -1.89
CA VAL A 14 18.57 14.39 -3.26
C VAL A 14 18.22 15.87 -3.19
N LYS A 15 18.74 16.67 -4.13
CA LYS A 15 18.34 18.08 -4.29
C LYS A 15 17.24 18.17 -5.35
N GLY A 16 16.17 18.89 -5.07
CA GLY A 16 15.05 19.08 -5.99
C GLY A 16 14.45 20.47 -5.91
N ASN A 17 13.33 20.66 -6.60
CA ASN A 17 12.65 21.97 -6.65
C ASN A 17 11.80 22.26 -5.41
N ARG A 18 11.44 21.22 -4.65
CA ARG A 18 10.56 21.28 -3.47
C ARG A 18 11.04 20.30 -2.41
N ASP A 19 10.69 20.58 -1.16
CA ASP A 19 10.89 19.65 -0.05
C ASP A 19 9.84 18.54 -0.12
N ALA A 20 10.31 17.31 -0.31
CA ALA A 20 9.45 16.15 -0.46
C ALA A 20 10.13 14.88 0.06
N VAL A 21 9.31 13.93 0.48
CA VAL A 21 9.76 12.60 0.91
C VAL A 21 9.03 11.56 0.08
N VAL A 22 9.81 10.74 -0.63
CA VAL A 22 9.30 9.59 -1.37
C VAL A 22 9.75 8.33 -0.67
N VAL A 23 8.79 7.49 -0.25
CA VAL A 23 9.08 6.22 0.40
C VAL A 23 8.52 5.09 -0.45
N ALA A 24 9.41 4.28 -1.01
CA ALA A 24 9.07 3.03 -1.67
C ALA A 24 9.26 1.88 -0.68
N MET A 25 8.20 1.12 -0.42
CA MET A 25 8.20 -0.05 0.45
C MET A 25 7.79 -1.28 -0.35
N SER A 26 8.38 -2.42 -0.02
CA SER A 26 8.01 -3.70 -0.62
C SER A 26 8.19 -4.83 0.38
N ALA A 27 7.17 -5.67 0.52
CA ALA A 27 7.22 -6.85 1.37
C ALA A 27 6.73 -8.08 0.61
N ARG A 28 7.26 -9.24 1.00
CA ARG A 28 6.72 -10.52 0.55
C ARG A 28 5.34 -10.69 1.15
N LEU A 29 4.36 -10.94 0.28
CA LEU A 29 2.98 -11.19 0.68
C LEU A 29 2.44 -12.27 -0.25
N PRO A 30 2.33 -13.54 0.20
CA PRO A 30 1.76 -14.61 -0.63
C PRO A 30 0.41 -14.15 -1.18
N MET A 31 0.27 -14.09 -2.50
CA MET A 31 -0.93 -13.56 -3.13
C MET A 31 -2.00 -14.65 -3.20
N THR A 32 -2.55 -14.98 -2.03
CA THR A 32 -3.83 -15.68 -1.92
C THR A 32 -4.96 -14.70 -2.22
N SER A 33 -6.15 -15.19 -2.54
CA SER A 33 -7.29 -14.30 -2.78
C SER A 33 -7.66 -13.44 -1.58
N GLU A 34 -7.45 -13.91 -0.36
CA GLU A 34 -7.68 -13.14 0.85
C GLU A 34 -6.67 -11.98 0.99
N ASN A 35 -5.38 -12.30 0.81
CA ASN A 35 -4.32 -11.29 0.87
C ASN A 35 -4.46 -10.27 -0.27
N TYR A 36 -4.93 -10.69 -1.44
CA TYR A 36 -5.21 -9.81 -2.56
C TYR A 36 -6.24 -8.74 -2.21
N MET A 37 -7.36 -9.13 -1.58
CA MET A 37 -8.42 -8.21 -1.16
C MET A 37 -8.00 -7.36 0.04
N ALA A 38 -7.31 -7.97 1.01
CA ALA A 38 -6.84 -7.26 2.20
C ALA A 38 -5.75 -6.21 1.87
N ALA A 39 -4.95 -6.42 0.82
CA ALA A 39 -3.92 -5.48 0.38
C ALA A 39 -4.50 -4.13 -0.08
N ASP A 40 -5.65 -4.14 -0.77
CA ASP A 40 -6.31 -2.89 -1.20
C ASP A 40 -6.81 -2.10 0.02
N ILE A 41 -7.45 -2.78 0.98
CA ILE A 41 -7.92 -2.17 2.23
C ILE A 41 -6.73 -1.64 3.05
N ALA A 42 -5.61 -2.37 3.09
CA ALA A 42 -4.39 -1.94 3.77
C ALA A 42 -3.79 -0.67 3.14
N ALA A 43 -3.75 -0.58 1.80
CA ALA A 43 -3.31 0.63 1.11
C ALA A 43 -4.23 1.82 1.41
N MET A 44 -5.55 1.61 1.43
CA MET A 44 -6.53 2.64 1.81
C MET A 44 -6.33 3.11 3.24
N TYR A 45 -6.11 2.19 4.19
CA TYR A 45 -5.91 2.53 5.60
C TYR A 45 -4.61 3.31 5.82
N LEU A 46 -3.52 2.90 5.15
CA LEU A 46 -2.26 3.63 5.17
C LEU A 46 -2.44 5.06 4.64
N LYS A 47 -3.16 5.23 3.53
CA LYS A 47 -3.48 6.57 2.99
C LYS A 47 -4.31 7.40 3.96
N HIS A 48 -5.29 6.79 4.63
CA HIS A 48 -6.11 7.46 5.63
C HIS A 48 -5.28 7.95 6.82
N MET A 49 -4.43 7.09 7.40
CA MET A 49 -3.53 7.47 8.50
C MET A 49 -2.54 8.57 8.09
N MET A 50 -1.95 8.44 6.90
CA MET A 50 -1.01 9.44 6.40
C MET A 50 -1.68 10.81 6.27
N ARG A 51 -2.91 10.89 5.76
CA ARG A 51 -3.65 12.15 5.70
C ARG A 51 -3.93 12.70 7.10
N ARG A 52 -4.53 11.88 7.97
CA ARG A 52 -4.91 12.26 9.33
C ARG A 52 -3.75 12.86 10.14
N GLU A 53 -2.56 12.27 10.03
CA GLU A 53 -1.40 12.64 10.85
C GLU A 53 -0.53 13.73 10.18
N MET A 54 -0.65 13.93 8.86
CA MET A 54 0.18 14.87 8.09
C MET A 54 -0.51 16.18 7.72
N ASP A 55 -1.79 16.35 8.04
CA ASP A 55 -2.61 17.51 7.61
C ASP A 55 -1.99 18.89 7.93
N SER A 56 -1.12 19.00 8.94
CA SER A 56 -0.46 20.27 9.30
C SER A 56 0.88 20.53 8.57
N LEU A 57 1.52 19.49 8.02
CA LEU A 57 2.91 19.55 7.53
C LEU A 57 3.02 19.20 6.04
N ALA A 58 2.17 18.32 5.55
CA ALA A 58 2.12 17.92 4.14
C ALA A 58 1.13 18.78 3.36
N GLY A 59 1.57 19.31 2.22
CA GLY A 59 0.69 19.91 1.24
C GLY A 59 -0.03 18.85 0.40
N THR A 60 0.62 17.73 0.08
CA THR A 60 0.01 16.64 -0.69
C THR A 60 0.57 15.29 -0.25
N VAL A 61 -0.34 14.34 0.00
CA VAL A 61 -0.03 12.95 0.31
C VAL A 61 -0.64 12.06 -0.76
N GLU A 62 0.22 11.38 -1.50
CA GLU A 62 -0.14 10.36 -2.47
C GLU A 62 0.38 8.99 -2.01
N VAL A 63 -0.50 8.00 -2.08
CA VAL A 63 -0.19 6.60 -1.81
C VAL A 63 -0.66 5.82 -3.02
N SER A 64 0.27 5.15 -3.69
CA SER A 64 -0.01 4.17 -4.73
C SER A 64 0.52 2.82 -4.31
N HIS A 65 -0.14 1.76 -4.75
CA HIS A 65 0.24 0.40 -4.43
C HIS A 65 0.27 -0.47 -5.68
N SER A 66 1.08 -1.52 -5.62
CA SER A 66 1.16 -2.53 -6.66
C SER A 66 1.32 -3.90 -6.04
N ARG A 67 0.76 -4.89 -6.74
CA ARG A 67 0.88 -6.31 -6.40
C ARG A 67 1.65 -6.96 -7.52
N ARG A 68 2.70 -7.69 -7.17
CA ARG A 68 3.53 -8.41 -8.11
C ARG A 68 3.49 -9.89 -7.77
N ILE A 69 3.38 -10.73 -8.79
CA ILE A 69 3.27 -12.18 -8.65
C ILE A 69 4.53 -12.87 -9.15
N TYR A 70 5.09 -12.38 -10.26
CA TYR A 70 6.34 -12.85 -10.81
C TYR A 70 7.46 -11.80 -10.65
N PRO A 71 8.68 -12.17 -10.22
CA PRO A 71 9.16 -13.53 -9.91
C PRO A 71 8.77 -14.04 -8.51
N GLU A 72 8.35 -13.15 -7.62
CA GLU A 72 7.86 -13.49 -6.28
C GLU A 72 6.65 -12.63 -5.93
N ASP A 73 5.77 -13.21 -5.10
CA ASP A 73 4.62 -12.55 -4.54
C ASP A 73 5.00 -11.41 -3.59
N ARG A 74 4.76 -10.18 -4.04
CA ARG A 74 5.10 -8.96 -3.31
C ARG A 74 3.99 -7.94 -3.35
N PHE A 75 3.79 -7.31 -2.20
CA PHE A 75 3.01 -6.09 -2.07
C PHE A 75 3.96 -4.91 -1.92
N SER A 76 3.81 -3.93 -2.81
CA SER A 76 4.66 -2.74 -2.82
C SER A 76 3.81 -1.49 -2.74
N VAL A 77 4.29 -0.51 -1.99
CA VAL A 77 3.62 0.77 -1.79
C VAL A 77 4.63 1.88 -2.08
N LEU A 78 4.20 2.85 -2.88
CA LEU A 78 4.92 4.09 -3.10
C LEU A 78 4.14 5.22 -2.43
N LEU A 79 4.79 5.86 -1.46
CA LEU A 79 4.30 7.02 -0.74
C LEU A 79 5.05 8.24 -1.24
N VAL A 80 4.32 9.28 -1.63
CA VAL A 80 4.87 10.60 -1.96
C VAL A 80 4.24 11.61 -1.02
N VAL A 81 5.07 12.29 -0.24
CA VAL A 81 4.67 13.37 0.66
C VAL A 81 5.40 14.63 0.23
N GLU A 82 4.65 15.56 -0.35
CA GLU A 82 5.13 16.92 -0.59
C GLU A 82 4.67 17.81 0.56
N GLY A 83 5.59 18.54 1.17
CA GLY A 83 5.29 19.34 2.35
C GLY A 83 5.73 20.78 2.23
N ASN A 84 5.17 21.60 3.13
CA ASN A 84 5.59 22.97 3.34
C ASN A 84 6.70 23.07 4.41
N ALA A 85 6.99 21.95 5.09
CA ALA A 85 8.03 21.82 6.09
C ALA A 85 9.33 21.25 5.48
N PRO A 86 10.48 21.44 6.15
CA PRO A 86 11.74 20.86 5.72
C PRO A 86 11.67 19.34 5.56
N ALA A 87 12.35 18.80 4.54
CA ALA A 87 12.25 17.37 4.18
C ALA A 87 12.63 16.40 5.32
N HIS A 88 13.51 16.80 6.24
CA HIS A 88 13.90 15.98 7.39
C HIS A 88 12.77 15.86 8.45
N GLU A 89 11.96 16.90 8.63
CA GLU A 89 10.80 16.87 9.53
C GLU A 89 9.71 15.98 8.94
N LEU A 90 9.44 16.14 7.64
CA LEU A 90 8.52 15.27 6.90
C LEU A 90 8.92 13.80 7.02
N LEU A 91 10.20 13.47 6.84
CA LEU A 91 10.68 12.09 6.93
C LEU A 91 10.48 11.52 8.34
N ARG A 92 10.77 12.31 9.39
CA ARG A 92 10.58 11.90 10.78
C ARG A 92 9.12 11.52 11.03
N ASP A 93 8.20 12.37 10.59
CA ASP A 93 6.78 12.13 10.82
C ASP A 93 6.26 10.98 9.94
N VAL A 94 6.76 10.82 8.70
CA VAL A 94 6.39 9.69 7.83
C VAL A 94 6.79 8.38 8.49
N ARG A 95 8.02 8.30 9.03
CA ARG A 95 8.47 7.13 9.78
C ARG A 95 7.61 6.87 11.01
N ARG A 96 7.19 7.91 11.73
CA ARG A 96 6.28 7.77 12.89
C ARG A 96 4.94 7.16 12.47
N VAL A 97 4.32 7.66 11.40
CA VAL A 97 3.05 7.12 10.91
C VAL A 97 3.21 5.68 10.43
N LEU A 98 4.29 5.35 9.72
CA LEU A 98 4.56 3.97 9.28
C LEU A 98 4.74 2.99 10.44
N MET A 99 5.34 3.42 11.56
CA MET A 99 5.44 2.58 12.75
C MET A 99 4.08 2.37 13.41
N LYS A 100 3.25 3.41 13.51
CA LYS A 100 1.88 3.30 14.03
C LYS A 100 0.99 2.41 13.15
N ALA A 101 1.20 2.44 11.84
CA ALA A 101 0.36 1.73 10.87
C ALA A 101 0.30 0.20 11.07
N GLY A 102 1.35 -0.40 11.62
CA GLY A 102 1.37 -1.83 11.96
C GLY A 102 0.80 -2.16 13.34
N GLN A 103 0.42 -1.16 14.14
CA GLN A 103 0.02 -1.31 15.54
C GLN A 103 -1.42 -0.83 15.79
N GLU A 104 -1.80 0.28 15.16
CA GLU A 104 -3.15 0.84 15.24
C GLU A 104 -4.09 0.05 14.34
N GLN A 105 -5.15 -0.50 14.93
CA GLN A 105 -6.17 -1.21 14.16
C GLN A 105 -7.18 -0.24 13.57
N PRO A 106 -7.61 -0.44 12.31
CA PRO A 106 -8.71 0.32 11.74
C PRO A 106 -9.99 0.07 12.54
N ASP A 107 -10.73 1.14 12.79
CA ASP A 107 -12.02 1.08 13.46
C ASP A 107 -13.09 0.42 12.55
N ASN A 108 -14.20 0.04 13.16
CA ASN A 108 -15.28 -0.65 12.45
C ASN A 108 -15.93 0.23 11.37
N ALA A 109 -15.96 1.55 11.58
CA ALA A 109 -16.52 2.50 10.63
C ALA A 109 -15.68 2.56 9.35
N PHE A 110 -14.36 2.70 9.49
CA PHE A 110 -13.41 2.65 8.38
C PHE A 110 -13.47 1.31 7.66
N MET A 111 -13.45 0.20 8.40
CA MET A 111 -13.51 -1.14 7.79
C MET A 111 -14.78 -1.35 6.97
N SER A 112 -15.93 -0.92 7.47
CA SER A 112 -17.20 -1.01 6.75
C SER A 112 -17.16 -0.19 5.45
N ALA A 113 -16.68 1.05 5.52
CA ALA A 113 -16.56 1.94 4.36
C ALA A 113 -15.56 1.40 3.32
N ALA A 114 -14.40 0.92 3.77
CA ALA A 114 -13.36 0.37 2.89
C ALA A 114 -13.85 -0.91 2.17
N LYS A 115 -14.55 -1.80 2.88
CA LYS A 115 -15.18 -2.98 2.28
C LYS A 115 -16.24 -2.61 1.26
N ALA A 116 -17.11 -1.65 1.57
CA ALA A 116 -18.11 -1.18 0.63
C ALA A 116 -17.47 -0.59 -0.63
N TYR A 117 -16.42 0.22 -0.48
CA TYR A 117 -15.66 0.76 -1.61
C TYR A 117 -15.06 -0.36 -2.48
N CYS A 118 -14.39 -1.35 -1.87
CA CYS A 118 -13.79 -2.46 -2.60
C CYS A 118 -14.84 -3.29 -3.34
N LYS A 119 -16.00 -3.54 -2.73
CA LYS A 119 -17.12 -4.25 -3.38
C LYS A 119 -17.68 -3.47 -4.57
N ASN A 120 -17.84 -2.15 -4.45
CA ASN A 120 -18.32 -1.32 -5.56
C ASN A 120 -17.36 -1.33 -6.75
N ILE A 121 -16.05 -1.25 -6.51
CA ILE A 121 -15.04 -1.37 -7.58
C ILE A 121 -15.08 -2.77 -8.19
N TYR A 122 -15.13 -3.81 -7.35
CA TYR A 122 -15.22 -5.19 -7.80
C TYR A 122 -16.45 -5.45 -8.67
N ASP A 123 -17.61 -4.90 -8.33
CA ASP A 123 -18.85 -5.02 -9.12
C ASP A 123 -18.78 -4.29 -10.46
N ILE A 124 -17.97 -3.22 -10.56
CA ILE A 124 -17.68 -2.55 -11.83
C ILE A 124 -16.76 -3.42 -12.67
N ASP A 125 -15.67 -3.93 -12.08
CA ASP A 125 -14.68 -4.79 -12.74
C ASP A 125 -15.34 -6.05 -13.34
N LEU A 126 -16.27 -6.68 -12.63
CA LEU A 126 -16.99 -7.86 -13.12
C LEU A 126 -17.81 -7.61 -14.40
N LYS A 127 -18.14 -6.34 -14.69
CA LYS A 127 -18.87 -5.95 -15.91
C LYS A 127 -17.94 -5.59 -17.06
N ASP A 128 -16.64 -5.47 -16.82
CA ASP A 128 -15.64 -5.16 -17.81
C ASP A 128 -15.07 -6.44 -18.46
N PRO A 129 -15.18 -6.63 -19.79
CA PRO A 129 -14.57 -7.76 -20.47
C PRO A 129 -13.04 -7.88 -20.28
N SER A 130 -12.34 -6.76 -20.12
CA SER A 130 -10.89 -6.75 -19.92
C SER A 130 -10.49 -7.37 -18.58
N TYR A 131 -11.32 -7.21 -17.55
CA TYR A 131 -11.14 -7.87 -16.27
C TYR A 131 -11.17 -9.41 -16.42
N TRP A 132 -12.12 -9.94 -17.20
CA TRP A 132 -12.23 -11.39 -17.41
C TRP A 132 -11.06 -11.97 -18.19
N LEU A 133 -10.55 -11.24 -19.19
CA LEU A 133 -9.32 -11.63 -19.89
C LEU A 133 -8.14 -11.70 -18.91
N HIS A 134 -8.00 -10.71 -18.04
CA HIS A 134 -6.98 -10.72 -17.00
C HIS A 134 -7.18 -11.89 -16.02
N ALA A 135 -8.39 -12.11 -15.52
CA ALA A 135 -8.70 -13.19 -14.59
C ALA A 135 -8.41 -14.58 -15.18
N ILE A 136 -8.73 -14.81 -16.45
CA ILE A 136 -8.40 -16.06 -17.17
C ILE A 136 -6.88 -16.21 -17.30
N ALA A 137 -6.16 -15.15 -17.69
CA ALA A 137 -4.72 -15.17 -17.80
C ALA A 137 -4.05 -15.50 -16.45
N MET A 138 -4.52 -14.87 -15.37
CA MET A 138 -4.05 -15.12 -14.01
C MET A 138 -4.24 -16.57 -13.56
N ARG A 139 -5.39 -17.17 -13.89
CA ARG A 139 -5.68 -18.58 -13.59
C ARG A 139 -4.80 -19.52 -14.41
N TYR A 140 -4.62 -19.23 -15.70
CA TYR A 140 -3.89 -20.10 -16.61
C TYR A 140 -2.37 -20.02 -16.42
N LEU A 141 -1.83 -18.82 -16.26
CA LEU A 141 -0.38 -18.58 -16.18
C LEU A 141 0.15 -18.76 -14.76
N ASP A 142 -0.54 -18.18 -13.76
CA ASP A 142 -0.05 -18.15 -12.38
C ASP A 142 -0.76 -19.16 -11.47
N GLY A 143 -1.80 -19.84 -11.96
CA GLY A 143 -2.61 -20.78 -11.16
C GLY A 143 -3.47 -20.08 -10.08
N LYS A 144 -3.70 -18.77 -10.19
CA LYS A 144 -4.35 -17.97 -9.14
C LYS A 144 -5.76 -17.56 -9.50
N ASP A 145 -6.66 -17.75 -8.55
CA ASP A 145 -8.05 -17.34 -8.67
C ASP A 145 -8.44 -16.33 -7.60
N PHE A 146 -8.52 -15.05 -8.01
CA PHE A 146 -8.94 -13.95 -7.16
C PHE A 146 -10.42 -13.58 -7.32
N THR A 147 -11.07 -14.11 -8.35
CA THR A 147 -12.45 -13.73 -8.73
C THR A 147 -13.48 -14.60 -8.01
N THR A 148 -13.25 -15.91 -7.89
CA THR A 148 -14.26 -16.79 -7.30
C THR A 148 -14.50 -16.44 -5.82
N GLY A 149 -15.75 -16.10 -5.49
CA GLY A 149 -16.14 -15.69 -4.14
C GLY A 149 -15.57 -14.35 -3.68
N GLY A 150 -15.16 -13.46 -4.60
CA GLY A 150 -14.48 -12.21 -4.29
C GLY A 150 -15.20 -11.33 -3.25
N ALA A 151 -16.50 -11.11 -3.40
CA ALA A 151 -17.28 -10.30 -2.45
C ALA A 151 -17.26 -10.86 -1.02
N SER A 152 -17.45 -12.17 -0.85
CA SER A 152 -17.38 -12.83 0.46
C SER A 152 -15.98 -12.75 1.06
N LYS A 153 -14.93 -12.81 0.22
CA LYS A 153 -13.54 -12.66 0.67
C LYS A 153 -13.23 -11.24 1.12
N ILE A 154 -13.81 -10.22 0.48
CA ILE A 154 -13.73 -8.82 0.94
C ILE A 154 -14.41 -8.70 2.31
N ASP A 155 -15.59 -9.28 2.48
CA ASP A 155 -16.33 -9.24 3.75
C ASP A 155 -15.57 -9.95 4.88
N ALA A 156 -14.82 -11.01 4.56
CA ALA A 156 -14.00 -11.76 5.52
C ALA A 156 -12.73 -11.02 5.98
N VAL A 157 -12.32 -9.92 5.34
CA VAL A 157 -11.11 -9.19 5.75
C VAL A 157 -11.28 -8.62 7.16
N THR A 158 -10.34 -8.91 8.05
CA THR A 158 -10.34 -8.43 9.44
C THR A 158 -9.38 -7.25 9.63
N SER A 159 -9.62 -6.43 10.67
CA SER A 159 -8.70 -5.35 11.04
C SER A 159 -7.30 -5.86 11.36
N ALA A 160 -7.19 -7.00 12.04
CA ALA A 160 -5.92 -7.65 12.34
C ALA A 160 -5.14 -7.97 11.06
N LYS A 161 -5.81 -8.51 10.04
CA LYS A 161 -5.18 -8.83 8.74
C LYS A 161 -4.62 -7.60 8.04
N VAL A 162 -5.32 -6.47 8.13
CA VAL A 162 -4.85 -5.19 7.59
C VAL A 162 -3.57 -4.75 8.30
N CYS A 163 -3.53 -4.81 9.63
CA CYS A 163 -2.34 -4.49 10.41
C CYS A 163 -1.18 -5.44 10.12
N ASP A 164 -1.43 -6.74 9.96
CA ASP A 164 -0.39 -7.73 9.64
C ASP A 164 0.29 -7.42 8.30
N ILE A 165 -0.49 -7.02 7.29
CA ILE A 165 0.04 -6.60 5.98
C ILE A 165 0.88 -5.34 6.13
N LEU A 166 0.42 -4.34 6.88
CA LEU A 166 1.15 -3.10 7.10
C LEU A 166 2.42 -3.29 7.95
N ALA A 167 2.37 -4.16 8.96
CA ALA A 167 3.52 -4.56 9.74
C ALA A 167 4.56 -5.28 8.87
N SER A 168 4.10 -6.19 8.00
CA SER A 168 4.97 -6.88 7.02
C SER A 168 5.62 -5.87 6.06
N LEU A 169 4.87 -4.86 5.60
CA LEU A 169 5.38 -3.78 4.77
C LEU A 169 6.45 -2.93 5.51
N GLY A 170 6.24 -2.66 6.80
CA GLY A 170 7.18 -1.95 7.65
C GLY A 170 8.49 -2.71 7.92
N GLN A 171 8.42 -4.04 8.00
CA GLN A 171 9.57 -4.95 8.16
C GLN A 171 10.26 -5.30 6.83
N GLY A 172 9.59 -5.01 5.71
CA GLY A 172 10.08 -5.28 4.37
C GLY A 172 11.25 -4.39 3.94
N SER A 173 11.47 -4.35 2.63
CA SER A 173 12.47 -3.48 2.03
C SER A 173 11.92 -2.08 1.88
N LYS A 174 12.72 -1.08 2.24
CA LYS A 174 12.35 0.33 2.18
C LYS A 174 13.45 1.16 1.53
N VAL A 175 13.04 2.03 0.62
CA VAL A 175 13.88 3.06 0.02
C VAL A 175 13.22 4.40 0.26
N GLU A 176 13.94 5.31 0.90
CA GLU A 176 13.48 6.65 1.25
C GLU A 176 14.31 7.65 0.47
N TYR A 177 13.67 8.53 -0.29
CA TYR A 177 14.28 9.67 -0.93
C TYR A 177 13.83 10.93 -0.22
N VAL A 178 14.80 11.63 0.36
CA VAL A 178 14.62 12.92 1.01
C VAL A 178 15.05 13.99 0.01
N ILE A 179 14.08 14.62 -0.62
CA ILE A 179 14.27 15.66 -1.61
C ILE A 179 14.30 16.98 -0.87
N ASN A 180 15.47 17.60 -0.79
CA ASN A 180 15.64 18.92 -0.20
C ASN A 180 15.55 19.98 -1.30
N LYS A 181 14.86 21.09 -1.03
CA LYS A 181 14.81 22.23 -1.94
C LYS A 181 16.23 22.78 -2.18
N ARG A 182 16.54 23.05 -3.45
CA ARG A 182 17.82 23.66 -3.87
C ARG A 182 17.95 25.12 -3.44
#